data_AF-A0A209BEG1-F1
#
_entry.id   AF-A0A209BEG1-F1
#
_cell.length_a   1.000
_cell.length_b   1.000
_cell.length_c   1.000
_cell.angle_alpha   90.00
_cell.angle_beta   90.00
_cell.angle_gamma   90.00
#
_symmetry.space_group_name_H-M   'P 1'
#
loop_
_entity.id
_entity.type
_entity.pdbx_description
1 polymer ?
#
loop_
_entity_poly.entity_id
_entity_poly.type
_entity_poly.pdbx_seq_one_letter_code
_entity_poly.pdbx_strand_id
1 'polypeptide(L)'
;MHAITGGTTTMRDAATDVRTPPPSLVSRVRLATSVEDPSWTRGASRRPQGTAERPSLWNTSTLMSCLLLAVTHRAEPGSSRDLPPRFLDREFGRHRVTRFEDIDFPRALVHRPTRRFLRDTGLPEDARPFRLDADDLPLPTLAEYREEHPDLPAPPGADRLVRLGRLTDGAHVVVDGTTGTVLTWRTPDGTLHPLVADVSALALTLWALRRAGRLEAADRR
;
A
#
# COMPACT_ATOMS: atom_id res chain seq x y z
N MET A 1 -23.46 23.40 -68.23
CA MET A 1 -22.29 24.21 -67.83
C MET A 1 -22.65 24.90 -66.52
N HIS A 2 -21.84 24.64 -65.48
CA HIS A 2 -21.86 25.19 -64.12
C HIS A 2 -22.97 24.78 -63.13
N ALA A 3 -22.45 24.24 -62.01
CA ALA A 3 -23.09 23.82 -60.79
C ALA A 3 -23.34 24.99 -59.84
N ILE A 4 -24.34 24.87 -58.94
CA ILE A 4 -24.28 25.50 -57.61
C ILE A 4 -24.92 24.55 -56.58
N THR A 5 -24.06 24.19 -55.62
CA THR A 5 -24.23 23.36 -54.43
C THR A 5 -24.98 24.13 -53.33
N GLY A 6 -25.81 23.45 -52.54
CA GLY A 6 -26.45 24.05 -51.37
C GLY A 6 -27.20 23.06 -50.48
N GLY A 7 -26.58 21.94 -50.12
CA GLY A 7 -27.09 21.05 -49.07
C GLY A 7 -26.55 21.47 -47.71
N THR A 8 -27.36 22.14 -46.89
CA THR A 8 -27.08 22.38 -45.47
C THR A 8 -27.39 21.12 -44.67
N THR A 9 -26.41 20.22 -44.57
CA THR A 9 -26.37 19.19 -43.53
C THR A 9 -25.80 19.84 -42.27
N THR A 10 -26.65 20.03 -41.27
CA THR A 10 -26.25 20.42 -39.92
C THR A 10 -25.46 19.27 -39.30
N MET A 11 -24.12 19.35 -39.36
CA MET A 11 -23.25 18.53 -38.52
C MET A 11 -23.49 18.91 -37.07
N ARG A 12 -24.13 18.00 -36.33
CA ARG A 12 -24.09 17.96 -34.87
C ARG A 12 -22.68 17.51 -34.50
N ASP A 13 -21.84 18.45 -34.08
CA ASP A 13 -20.56 18.17 -33.44
C ASP A 13 -20.81 17.30 -32.21
N ALA A 14 -20.55 16.00 -32.36
CA ALA A 14 -20.36 15.10 -31.24
C ALA A 14 -19.02 15.46 -30.63
N ALA A 15 -19.05 16.36 -29.64
CA ALA A 15 -17.94 16.56 -28.71
C ALA A 15 -17.67 15.22 -28.04
N THR A 16 -16.69 14.50 -28.58
CA THR A 16 -16.09 13.32 -27.95
C THR A 16 -15.52 13.79 -26.61
N ASP A 17 -16.29 13.57 -25.56
CA ASP A 17 -15.86 13.70 -24.17
C ASP A 17 -14.77 12.66 -23.95
N VAL A 18 -13.53 13.05 -24.27
CA VAL A 18 -12.33 12.29 -23.94
C VAL A 18 -12.24 12.32 -22.42
N ARG A 19 -12.93 11.35 -21.80
CA ARG A 19 -12.82 11.04 -20.38
C ARG A 19 -11.37 10.67 -20.12
N THR A 20 -10.57 11.66 -19.71
CA THR A 20 -9.19 11.45 -19.28
C THR A 20 -9.20 10.35 -18.22
N PRO A 21 -8.42 9.26 -18.40
CA PRO A 21 -8.34 8.22 -17.39
C PRO A 21 -7.89 8.85 -16.07
N PRO A 22 -8.51 8.47 -14.93
CA PRO A 22 -8.15 9.07 -13.65
C PRO A 22 -6.65 8.89 -13.43
N PRO A 23 -5.94 9.94 -12.97
CA PRO A 23 -4.50 9.89 -12.81
C PRO A 23 -4.09 8.68 -11.99
N SER A 24 -3.03 8.01 -12.44
CA SER A 24 -2.41 6.90 -11.72
C SER A 24 -2.16 7.31 -10.27
N LEU A 25 -2.24 6.35 -9.35
CA LEU A 25 -2.05 6.61 -7.92
C LEU A 25 -0.70 7.33 -7.66
N VAL A 26 0.33 7.02 -8.46
CA VAL A 26 1.64 7.70 -8.46
C VAL A 26 1.54 9.17 -8.85
N SER A 27 0.74 9.51 -9.87
CA SER A 27 0.52 10.90 -10.29
C SER A 27 -0.18 11.69 -9.19
N ARG A 28 -1.16 11.09 -8.50
CA ARG A 28 -1.83 11.72 -7.34
C ARG A 28 -0.88 11.87 -6.15
N VAL A 29 -0.03 10.88 -5.90
CA VAL A 29 1.03 10.94 -4.88
C VAL A 29 2.06 12.03 -5.21
N ARG A 30 2.53 12.12 -6.46
CA ARG A 30 3.44 13.19 -6.88
C ARG A 30 2.77 14.55 -6.76
N LEU A 31 1.53 14.71 -7.21
CA LEU A 31 0.82 16.00 -7.15
C LEU A 31 0.57 16.45 -5.71
N ALA A 32 0.20 15.53 -4.81
CA ALA A 32 -0.01 15.84 -3.39
C ALA A 32 1.30 16.16 -2.64
N THR A 33 2.46 15.74 -3.17
CA THR A 33 3.77 15.95 -2.55
C THR A 33 4.64 16.99 -3.26
N SER A 34 4.16 17.53 -4.39
CA SER A 34 4.90 18.46 -5.25
C SER A 34 4.12 19.76 -5.36
N VAL A 35 4.44 20.72 -4.49
CA VAL A 35 4.28 22.13 -4.82
C VAL A 35 5.67 22.74 -4.79
N GLU A 36 6.18 23.02 -5.99
CA GLU A 36 7.27 23.97 -6.19
C GLU A 36 6.78 25.37 -5.83
N ASP A 37 7.61 26.07 -5.08
CA ASP A 37 7.48 27.43 -4.58
C ASP A 37 7.24 28.45 -5.70
N PRO A 38 6.10 29.17 -5.72
CA PRO A 38 5.96 30.41 -6.46
C PRO A 38 6.12 31.56 -5.47
N SER A 39 7.35 32.04 -5.39
CA SER A 39 7.78 33.36 -4.92
C SER A 39 6.66 34.41 -4.79
N TRP A 40 6.30 34.78 -3.56
CA TRP A 40 5.68 36.09 -3.26
C TRP A 40 6.17 36.72 -1.93
N THR A 41 6.81 37.87 -2.12
CA THR A 41 6.87 39.10 -1.28
C THR A 41 7.55 39.12 0.09
N ARG A 42 8.79 39.61 0.03
CA ARG A 42 9.39 40.69 0.84
C ARG A 42 8.47 41.37 1.87
N GLY A 43 8.78 41.16 3.16
CA GLY A 43 8.63 42.15 4.24
C GLY A 43 7.47 42.00 5.21
N ALA A 44 7.70 41.40 6.38
CA ALA A 44 7.07 41.77 7.65
C ALA A 44 7.77 41.10 8.85
N SER A 45 8.49 41.93 9.61
CA SER A 45 8.77 41.94 11.06
C SER A 45 8.75 40.63 11.88
N ARG A 46 9.92 40.34 12.48
CA ARG A 46 10.14 39.37 13.58
C ARG A 46 9.11 39.51 14.70
N ARG A 47 8.50 38.39 15.09
CA ARG A 47 7.89 38.16 16.40
C ARG A 47 8.57 36.91 17.01
N PRO A 48 8.97 36.89 18.28
CA PRO A 48 9.62 35.72 18.85
C PRO A 48 8.57 34.63 19.09
N GLN A 49 8.63 33.58 18.28
CA GLN A 49 7.77 32.41 18.42
C GLN A 49 8.31 31.56 19.57
N GLY A 50 7.49 31.43 20.63
CA GLY A 50 7.75 30.50 21.73
C GLY A 50 7.87 29.08 21.20
N THR A 51 8.83 28.36 21.78
CA THR A 51 9.18 26.96 21.55
C THR A 51 8.01 26.05 21.86
N ALA A 52 7.19 25.76 20.85
CA ALA A 52 6.34 24.59 20.81
C ALA A 52 6.62 23.91 19.46
N GLU A 53 7.44 22.86 19.52
CA GLU A 53 7.79 21.95 18.44
C GLU A 53 6.49 21.37 17.85
N ARG A 54 5.96 22.03 16.82
CA ARG A 54 4.81 21.56 16.04
C ARG A 54 5.35 21.09 14.71
N PRO A 55 5.07 19.85 14.28
CA PRO A 55 5.34 19.48 12.91
C PRO A 55 4.69 20.51 11.99
N SER A 56 5.46 21.02 11.03
CA SER A 56 4.94 22.00 10.08
C SER A 56 3.60 21.51 9.50
N LEU A 57 2.61 22.39 9.33
CA LEU A 57 1.26 22.03 8.85
C LEU A 57 1.29 21.28 7.50
N TRP A 58 2.38 21.40 6.76
CA TRP A 58 2.65 20.69 5.51
C TRP A 58 3.03 19.22 5.75
N ASN A 59 3.81 18.92 6.80
CA ASN A 59 4.10 17.55 7.21
C ASN A 59 2.81 16.85 7.63
N THR A 60 1.97 17.49 8.46
CA THR A 60 0.69 16.89 8.87
C THR A 60 -0.26 16.67 7.69
N SER A 61 -0.31 17.57 6.72
CA SER A 61 -1.13 17.39 5.50
C SER A 61 -0.62 16.25 4.60
N THR A 62 0.71 16.12 4.45
CA THR A 62 1.32 15.02 3.68
C THR A 62 1.10 13.67 4.36
N LEU A 63 1.26 13.63 5.69
CA LEU A 63 0.96 12.46 6.53
C LEU A 63 -0.49 12.03 6.40
N MET A 64 -1.41 12.99 6.56
CA MET A 64 -2.84 12.74 6.44
C MET A 64 -3.19 12.27 5.03
N SER A 65 -2.56 12.83 3.99
CA SER A 65 -2.75 12.39 2.60
C SER A 65 -2.25 10.96 2.36
N CYS A 66 -1.08 10.59 2.89
CA CYS A 66 -0.55 9.23 2.81
C CYS A 66 -1.45 8.22 3.54
N LEU A 67 -1.96 8.57 4.72
CA LEU A 67 -2.88 7.74 5.50
C LEU A 67 -4.25 7.64 4.81
N LEU A 68 -4.78 8.74 4.28
CA LEU A 68 -6.02 8.73 3.51
C LEU A 68 -5.89 7.89 2.24
N LEU A 69 -4.73 7.89 1.57
CA LEU A 69 -4.49 7.02 0.40
C LEU A 69 -4.47 5.54 0.78
N ALA A 70 -3.84 5.18 1.92
CA ALA A 70 -3.89 3.82 2.43
C ALA A 70 -5.33 3.40 2.81
N VAL A 71 -6.08 4.29 3.46
CA VAL A 71 -7.47 4.03 3.88
C VAL A 71 -8.45 3.99 2.69
N THR A 72 -8.23 4.83 1.68
CA THR A 72 -9.04 4.85 0.45
C THR A 72 -8.66 3.75 -0.53
N HIS A 73 -7.55 3.03 -0.30
CA HIS A 73 -7.25 1.77 -0.95
C HIS A 73 -8.16 0.65 -0.43
N ARG A 74 -9.48 0.88 -0.42
CA ARG A 74 -10.45 -0.21 -0.38
C ARG A 74 -10.52 -0.82 -1.77
N ALA A 75 -9.86 -1.95 -1.92
CA ALA A 75 -10.19 -2.90 -2.96
C ALA A 75 -11.55 -3.53 -2.66
N GLU A 76 -12.33 -3.85 -3.69
CA GLU A 76 -13.38 -4.85 -3.54
C GLU A 76 -12.71 -6.15 -3.05
N PRO A 77 -13.32 -6.89 -2.10
CA PRO A 77 -12.78 -8.16 -1.63
C PRO A 77 -12.46 -9.06 -2.83
N GLY A 78 -11.17 -9.37 -3.03
CA GLY A 78 -10.70 -10.19 -4.16
C GLY A 78 -10.06 -9.43 -5.34
N SER A 79 -9.96 -8.09 -5.31
CA SER A 79 -9.27 -7.32 -6.35
C SER A 79 -7.98 -6.66 -5.82
N SER A 80 -6.86 -7.38 -5.80
CA SER A 80 -5.55 -6.75 -5.52
C SER A 80 -5.26 -5.72 -6.61
N ARG A 81 -5.18 -4.43 -6.24
CA ARG A 81 -4.87 -3.38 -7.21
C ARG A 81 -3.37 -3.37 -7.42
N ASP A 82 -2.93 -3.67 -8.64
CA ASP A 82 -1.50 -3.76 -8.91
C ASP A 82 -0.81 -2.41 -8.66
N LEU A 83 0.22 -2.44 -7.80
CA LEU A 83 1.16 -1.34 -7.69
C LEU A 83 2.01 -1.30 -8.97
N PRO A 84 2.47 -0.10 -9.39
CA PRO A 84 3.36 0.01 -10.54
C PRO A 84 4.57 -0.93 -10.38
N PRO A 85 5.03 -1.56 -11.48
CA PRO A 85 6.21 -2.41 -11.43
C PRO A 85 7.39 -1.69 -10.79
N ARG A 86 8.12 -2.38 -9.91
CA ARG A 86 9.33 -1.86 -9.24
C ARG A 86 9.07 -0.65 -8.33
N PHE A 87 7.83 -0.34 -7.97
CA PHE A 87 7.51 0.74 -7.03
C PHE A 87 8.23 0.52 -5.68
N LEU A 88 8.07 -0.67 -5.09
CA LEU A 88 8.71 -1.00 -3.82
C LEU A 88 10.24 -1.04 -3.95
N ASP A 89 10.78 -1.50 -5.07
CA ASP A 89 12.24 -1.51 -5.31
C ASP A 89 12.84 -0.10 -5.25
N ARG A 90 12.12 0.91 -5.74
CA ARG A 90 12.56 2.31 -5.71
C ARG A 90 12.48 2.90 -4.30
N GLU A 91 11.44 2.58 -3.56
CA GLU A 91 11.16 3.18 -2.25
C GLU A 91 11.89 2.49 -1.09
N PHE A 92 12.04 1.18 -1.19
CA PHE A 92 12.67 0.33 -0.17
C PHE A 92 14.11 -0.09 -0.51
N GLY A 93 14.45 -0.09 -1.80
CA GLY A 93 15.70 -0.65 -2.33
C GLY A 93 15.48 -2.07 -2.87
N ARG A 94 16.11 -2.38 -4.01
CA ARG A 94 15.96 -3.66 -4.72
C ARG A 94 16.26 -4.90 -3.87
N HIS A 95 17.22 -4.79 -2.95
CA HIS A 95 17.66 -5.89 -2.07
C HIS A 95 16.94 -5.91 -0.72
N ARG A 96 15.81 -5.22 -0.61
CA ARG A 96 14.98 -5.17 0.62
C ARG A 96 13.52 -5.47 0.32
N VAL A 97 13.25 -6.10 -0.82
CA VAL A 97 11.93 -6.48 -1.29
C VAL A 97 12.02 -7.94 -1.72
N THR A 98 11.44 -8.81 -0.91
CA THR A 98 11.38 -10.25 -1.19
C THR A 98 10.24 -10.52 -2.16
N ARG A 99 10.58 -11.26 -3.22
CA ARG A 99 9.62 -11.84 -4.16
C ARG A 99 9.62 -13.34 -3.98
N PHE A 100 8.46 -13.93 -4.22
CA PHE A 100 8.23 -15.35 -4.02
C PHE A 100 8.02 -16.03 -5.36
N GLU A 101 8.53 -17.24 -5.50
CA GLU A 101 8.28 -18.10 -6.65
C GLU A 101 7.03 -18.94 -6.44
N ASP A 102 6.49 -19.51 -7.52
CA ASP A 102 5.25 -20.29 -7.42
C ASP A 102 5.38 -21.53 -6.52
N ILE A 103 6.61 -22.03 -6.33
CA ILE A 103 6.97 -23.14 -5.43
C ILE A 103 6.99 -22.74 -3.96
N ASP A 104 7.16 -21.45 -3.67
CA ASP A 104 7.22 -20.91 -2.29
C ASP A 104 5.81 -20.73 -1.70
N PHE A 105 4.76 -20.84 -2.53
CA PHE A 105 3.38 -20.69 -2.09
C PHE A 105 2.80 -22.01 -1.60
N PRO A 106 2.22 -22.05 -0.39
CA PRO A 106 1.51 -23.23 0.09
C PRO A 106 0.25 -23.45 -0.75
N ARG A 107 -0.23 -24.70 -0.78
CA ARG A 107 -1.44 -25.07 -1.52
C ARG A 107 -2.69 -24.29 -1.10
N ALA A 108 -2.72 -23.85 0.15
CA ALA A 108 -3.76 -23.00 0.72
C ALA A 108 -3.87 -21.62 0.04
N LEU A 109 -2.78 -21.09 -0.52
CA LEU A 109 -2.77 -19.80 -1.19
C LEU A 109 -3.29 -19.91 -2.63
N VAL A 110 -4.61 -20.06 -2.77
CA VAL A 110 -5.29 -20.17 -4.07
C VAL A 110 -5.64 -18.81 -4.68
N HIS A 111 -5.65 -17.75 -3.87
CA HIS A 111 -6.02 -16.40 -4.30
C HIS A 111 -5.01 -15.83 -5.30
N ARG A 112 -5.35 -15.93 -6.59
CA ARG A 112 -4.47 -15.55 -7.72
C ARG A 112 -3.92 -14.12 -7.62
N PRO A 113 -4.71 -13.08 -7.27
CA PRO A 113 -4.19 -11.72 -7.15
C PRO A 113 -3.11 -11.58 -6.08
N THR A 114 -3.22 -12.32 -4.97
CA THR A 114 -2.19 -12.31 -3.92
C THR A 114 -0.91 -12.97 -4.42
N ARG A 115 -0.99 -14.16 -5.04
CA ARG A 115 0.18 -14.85 -5.61
C ARG A 115 0.90 -13.97 -6.63
N ARG A 116 0.15 -13.36 -7.55
CA ARG A 116 0.70 -12.45 -8.56
C ARG A 116 1.41 -11.26 -7.91
N PHE A 117 0.81 -10.64 -6.90
CA PHE A 117 1.43 -9.52 -6.20
C PHE A 117 2.74 -9.93 -5.52
N LEU A 118 2.75 -11.04 -4.78
CA LEU A 118 3.93 -11.55 -4.07
C LEU A 118 5.06 -11.95 -5.03
N ARG A 119 4.73 -12.51 -6.20
CA ARG A 119 5.71 -12.89 -7.22
C ARG A 119 6.25 -11.68 -7.99
N ASP A 120 5.36 -10.85 -8.53
CA ASP A 120 5.76 -9.80 -9.47
C ASP A 120 6.25 -8.54 -8.73
N THR A 121 5.57 -8.16 -7.65
CA THR A 121 5.87 -6.94 -6.87
C THR A 121 6.72 -7.23 -5.64
N GLY A 122 6.36 -8.26 -4.87
CA GLY A 122 6.99 -8.63 -3.61
C GLY A 122 6.51 -7.83 -2.40
N LEU A 123 7.08 -8.14 -1.24
CA LEU A 123 6.87 -7.40 0.01
C LEU A 123 8.20 -6.87 0.55
N PRO A 124 8.20 -5.71 1.23
CA PRO A 124 9.42 -5.22 1.85
C PRO A 124 9.82 -6.11 3.04
N GLU A 125 11.12 -6.42 3.13
CA GLU A 125 11.69 -7.28 4.18
C GLU A 125 11.57 -6.66 5.57
N ASP A 126 11.94 -5.38 5.67
CA ASP A 126 11.88 -4.60 6.91
C ASP A 126 11.26 -3.23 6.62
N ALA A 127 10.02 -3.06 7.08
CA ALA A 127 9.20 -1.89 6.89
C ALA A 127 8.35 -1.65 8.14
N ARG A 128 8.97 -1.05 9.17
CA ARG A 128 8.29 -0.77 10.45
C ARG A 128 6.87 -0.21 10.27
N PRO A 129 5.86 -0.76 10.96
CA PRO A 129 5.97 -1.76 12.03
C PRO A 129 6.09 -3.22 11.57
N PHE A 130 6.12 -3.50 10.27
CA PHE A 130 6.13 -4.86 9.73
C PHE A 130 7.54 -5.35 9.40
N ARG A 131 7.78 -6.64 9.67
CA ARG A 131 8.93 -7.40 9.21
C ARG A 131 8.43 -8.68 8.55
N LEU A 132 8.91 -8.94 7.35
CA LEU A 132 8.62 -10.15 6.60
C LEU A 132 9.42 -11.33 7.20
N ASP A 133 8.79 -12.49 7.29
CA ASP A 133 9.44 -13.72 7.73
C ASP A 133 10.08 -14.43 6.52
N ALA A 134 11.03 -13.76 5.86
CA ALA A 134 11.65 -14.24 4.62
C ALA A 134 12.54 -15.49 4.79
N ASP A 135 12.91 -15.83 6.03
CA ASP A 135 13.72 -17.00 6.36
C ASP A 135 12.88 -18.30 6.34
N ASP A 136 11.55 -18.20 6.43
CA ASP A 136 10.61 -19.32 6.42
C ASP A 136 10.05 -19.53 5.00
N LEU A 137 10.94 -19.89 4.06
CA LEU A 137 10.55 -20.32 2.71
C LEU A 137 10.55 -21.85 2.62
N PRO A 138 9.47 -22.49 2.10
CA PRO A 138 8.23 -21.90 1.58
C PRO A 138 7.37 -21.26 2.68
N LEU A 139 6.48 -20.32 2.30
CA LEU A 139 5.63 -19.60 3.25
C LEU A 139 4.74 -20.57 4.04
N PRO A 140 4.85 -20.63 5.38
CA PRO A 140 4.08 -21.57 6.17
C PRO A 140 2.63 -21.11 6.33
N THR A 141 1.71 -22.07 6.30
CA THR A 141 0.38 -21.87 6.85
C THR A 141 0.46 -21.71 8.36
N LEU A 142 -0.58 -21.10 8.94
CA LEU A 142 -0.65 -20.93 10.38
C LEU A 142 -0.83 -22.28 11.09
N ALA A 143 -1.44 -23.27 10.42
CA ALA A 143 -1.46 -24.65 10.92
C ALA A 143 -0.05 -25.24 11.03
N GLU A 144 0.76 -25.17 9.97
CA GLU A 144 2.14 -25.69 9.96
C GLU A 144 3.01 -24.97 11.00
N TYR A 145 2.91 -23.64 11.10
CA TYR A 145 3.64 -22.88 12.12
C TYR A 145 3.31 -23.31 13.55
N ARG A 146 2.06 -23.71 13.80
CA ARG A 146 1.61 -24.18 15.10
C ARG A 146 2.07 -25.59 15.43
N GLU A 147 2.35 -26.43 14.44
CA GLU A 147 2.96 -27.74 14.69
C GLU A 147 4.34 -27.57 15.34
N GLU A 148 5.07 -26.52 14.96
CA GLU A 148 6.34 -26.12 15.59
C GLU A 148 6.15 -25.35 16.91
N HIS A 149 4.97 -24.75 17.12
CA HIS A 149 4.65 -23.90 18.28
C HIS A 149 3.31 -24.31 18.91
N PRO A 150 3.22 -25.51 19.52
CA PRO A 150 1.95 -26.10 19.96
C PRO A 150 1.25 -25.30 21.06
N ASP A 151 2.01 -24.53 21.86
CA ASP A 151 1.51 -23.75 23.00
C ASP A 151 0.65 -22.53 22.59
N LEU A 152 0.71 -22.12 21.33
CA LEU A 152 -0.07 -20.99 20.86
C LEU A 152 -1.56 -21.40 20.79
N PRO A 153 -2.52 -20.46 20.77
CA PRO A 153 -3.95 -20.75 20.53
C PRO A 153 -4.31 -20.82 19.02
N ALA A 154 -5.10 -21.83 18.61
CA ALA A 154 -5.45 -22.05 17.21
C ALA A 154 -6.67 -21.21 16.77
N PRO A 155 -6.56 -20.32 15.78
CA PRO A 155 -7.74 -19.68 15.21
C PRO A 155 -8.49 -20.63 14.26
N PRO A 156 -9.79 -20.43 14.05
CA PRO A 156 -10.56 -21.17 13.06
C PRO A 156 -9.99 -21.01 11.64
N GLY A 157 -9.77 -22.14 10.96
CA GLY A 157 -9.24 -22.15 9.59
C GLY A 157 -7.76 -21.81 9.49
N ALA A 158 -6.94 -22.19 10.48
CA ALA A 158 -5.49 -21.96 10.46
C ALA A 158 -4.78 -22.57 9.22
N ASP A 159 -5.35 -23.62 8.64
CA ASP A 159 -4.87 -24.31 7.43
C ASP A 159 -4.93 -23.42 6.17
N ARG A 160 -5.87 -22.48 6.10
CA ARG A 160 -5.98 -21.52 4.98
C ARG A 160 -5.28 -20.19 5.21
N LEU A 161 -4.80 -19.94 6.42
CA LEU A 161 -4.14 -18.68 6.79
C LEU A 161 -2.65 -18.83 6.52
N VAL A 162 -2.08 -18.03 5.63
CA VAL A 162 -0.65 -18.07 5.30
C VAL A 162 0.06 -16.97 6.07
N ARG A 163 1.12 -17.31 6.79
CA ARG A 163 1.90 -16.34 7.56
C ARG A 163 2.82 -15.56 6.62
N LEU A 164 2.78 -14.24 6.71
CA LEU A 164 3.65 -13.36 5.92
C LEU A 164 4.80 -12.82 6.78
N GLY A 165 4.52 -12.46 8.03
CA GLY A 165 5.49 -11.77 8.86
C GLY A 165 4.96 -11.41 10.23
N ARG A 166 5.65 -10.50 10.90
CA ARG A 166 5.29 -10.01 12.23
C ARG A 166 5.29 -8.49 12.31
N LEU A 167 4.45 -7.97 13.17
CA LEU A 167 4.43 -6.57 13.59
C LEU A 167 5.33 -6.39 14.82
N THR A 168 5.79 -5.15 15.06
CA THR A 168 6.63 -4.80 16.22
C THR A 168 5.94 -4.99 17.57
N ASP A 169 4.61 -5.08 17.60
CA ASP A 169 3.82 -5.37 18.80
C ASP A 169 3.71 -6.89 19.09
N GLY A 170 4.34 -7.73 18.27
CA GLY A 170 4.32 -9.18 18.39
C GLY A 170 3.15 -9.86 17.67
N ALA A 171 2.22 -9.12 17.07
CA ALA A 171 1.14 -9.71 16.28
C ALA A 171 1.69 -10.28 14.96
N HIS A 172 1.19 -11.43 14.54
CA HIS A 172 1.54 -12.01 13.25
C HIS A 172 0.64 -11.44 12.17
N VAL A 173 1.21 -11.14 11.01
CA VAL A 173 0.44 -10.77 9.82
C VAL A 173 0.23 -12.04 9.00
N VAL A 174 -1.03 -12.35 8.75
CA VAL A 174 -1.45 -13.51 7.96
C VAL A 174 -2.34 -13.07 6.82
N VAL A 175 -2.36 -13.85 5.74
CA VAL A 175 -3.29 -13.66 4.63
C VAL A 175 -4.21 -14.87 4.54
N ASP A 176 -5.51 -14.65 4.37
CA ASP A 176 -6.45 -15.70 4.01
C ASP A 176 -6.15 -16.13 2.56
N GLY A 177 -5.69 -17.37 2.40
CA GLY A 177 -5.26 -17.91 1.11
C GLY A 177 -6.38 -18.02 0.08
N THR A 178 -7.65 -17.96 0.49
CA THR A 178 -8.82 -18.02 -0.40
C THR A 178 -9.26 -16.63 -0.84
N THR A 179 -9.35 -15.68 0.10
CA THR A 179 -9.91 -14.34 -0.15
C THR A 179 -8.85 -13.28 -0.43
N GLY A 180 -7.60 -13.54 -0.04
CA GLY A 180 -6.50 -12.57 -0.10
C GLY A 180 -6.54 -11.51 0.99
N THR A 181 -7.50 -11.55 1.91
CA THR A 181 -7.61 -10.57 3.00
C THR A 181 -6.47 -10.71 3.99
N VAL A 182 -5.89 -9.59 4.40
CA VAL A 182 -4.79 -9.55 5.37
C VAL A 182 -5.35 -9.30 6.76
N LEU A 183 -4.99 -10.18 7.68
CA LEU A 183 -5.42 -10.20 9.07
C LEU A 183 -4.19 -10.09 9.98
N THR A 184 -4.44 -9.69 11.22
CA THR A 184 -3.50 -9.86 12.33
C THR A 184 -3.97 -11.01 13.20
N TRP A 185 -3.05 -11.88 13.58
CA TRP A 185 -3.26 -12.92 14.56
C TRP A 185 -2.46 -12.59 15.81
N ARG A 186 -3.16 -12.48 16.95
CA ARG A 186 -2.55 -12.19 18.25
C ARG A 186 -2.38 -13.48 19.03
N THR A 187 -1.14 -13.82 19.36
CA THR A 187 -0.79 -15.03 20.09
C THR A 187 -1.37 -15.14 21.51
N PRO A 188 -1.58 -14.07 22.30
CA PRO A 188 -2.11 -14.22 23.65
C PRO A 188 -3.54 -14.78 23.67
N ASP A 189 -4.38 -14.37 22.71
CA ASP A 189 -5.82 -14.65 22.74
C ASP A 189 -6.28 -15.51 21.54
N GLY A 190 -5.40 -15.77 20.57
CA GLY A 190 -5.70 -16.53 19.36
C GLY A 190 -6.64 -15.82 18.39
N THR A 191 -6.91 -14.54 18.61
CA THR A 191 -7.90 -13.76 17.87
C THR A 191 -7.35 -13.29 16.53
N LEU A 192 -8.25 -13.27 15.54
CA LEU A 192 -7.99 -12.67 14.23
C LEU A 192 -8.68 -11.32 14.13
N HIS A 193 -7.92 -10.30 13.72
CA HIS A 193 -8.44 -8.97 13.45
C HIS A 193 -8.11 -8.53 12.03
N PRO A 194 -9.09 -8.04 11.25
CA PRO A 194 -8.83 -7.48 9.93
C PRO A 194 -7.78 -6.35 10.00
N LEU A 195 -6.76 -6.44 9.14
CA LEU A 195 -5.73 -5.41 9.03
C LEU A 195 -5.99 -4.52 7.82
N VAL A 196 -5.99 -5.13 6.64
CA VAL A 196 -6.20 -4.45 5.35
C VAL A 196 -6.84 -5.42 4.36
N ALA A 197 -7.45 -4.86 3.31
CA ALA A 197 -8.22 -5.64 2.33
C ALA A 197 -7.39 -6.68 1.57
N ASP A 198 -6.12 -6.39 1.28
CA ASP A 198 -5.22 -7.26 0.53
C ASP A 198 -3.73 -6.87 0.75
N VAL A 199 -2.83 -7.66 0.15
CA VAL A 199 -1.37 -7.46 0.23
C VAL A 199 -0.87 -6.18 -0.47
N SER A 200 -1.61 -5.65 -1.46
CA SER A 200 -1.26 -4.38 -2.11
C SER A 200 -1.54 -3.19 -1.19
N ALA A 201 -2.68 -3.22 -0.49
CA ALA A 201 -3.03 -2.25 0.55
C ALA A 201 -2.05 -2.32 1.73
N LEU A 202 -1.60 -3.52 2.10
CA LEU A 202 -0.53 -3.68 3.11
C LEU A 202 0.74 -2.96 2.66
N ALA A 203 1.26 -3.27 1.47
CA ALA A 203 2.48 -2.66 0.95
C ALA A 203 2.38 -1.14 0.84
N LEU A 204 1.23 -0.60 0.40
CA LEU A 204 1.00 0.85 0.35
C LEU A 204 0.99 1.47 1.76
N THR A 205 0.37 0.80 2.74
CA THR A 205 0.34 1.27 4.14
C THR A 205 1.75 1.32 4.72
N LEU A 206 2.56 0.29 4.50
CA LEU A 206 3.96 0.24 4.94
C LEU A 206 4.81 1.34 4.29
N TRP A 207 4.59 1.59 3.00
CA TRP A 207 5.22 2.72 2.31
C TRP A 207 4.82 4.07 2.91
N ALA A 208 3.51 4.28 3.15
CA ALA A 208 2.98 5.51 3.73
C ALA A 208 3.58 5.77 5.12
N LEU A 209 3.63 4.76 5.98
CA LEU A 209 4.23 4.85 7.32
C LEU A 209 5.74 5.13 7.27
N ARG A 210 6.47 4.53 6.34
CA ARG A 210 7.90 4.82 6.16
C ARG A 210 8.11 6.26 5.68
N ARG A 211 7.29 6.74 4.73
CA ARG A 211 7.35 8.12 4.24
C ARG A 211 7.07 9.10 5.37
N ALA A 212 6.07 8.79 6.19
CA ALA A 212 5.71 9.55 7.38
C ALA A 212 6.88 9.73 8.36
N GLY A 213 7.48 8.62 8.79
CA GLY A 213 8.60 8.68 9.72
C GLY A 213 9.83 9.42 9.19
N ARG A 214 10.06 9.40 7.86
CA ARG A 214 11.13 10.19 7.23
C ARG A 214 10.86 11.70 7.30
N LEU A 215 9.61 12.12 7.10
CA LEU A 215 9.23 13.54 7.18
C LEU A 215 9.37 14.06 8.62
N GLU A 216 8.90 13.29 9.60
CA GLU A 216 9.06 13.64 11.02
C GLU A 216 10.52 13.67 11.49
N ALA A 217 11.39 12.82 10.91
CA ALA A 217 12.81 12.83 11.22
C ALA A 217 13.55 14.01 10.58
N ALA A 218 13.08 14.49 9.42
CA ALA A 218 13.64 15.66 8.75
C ALA A 218 13.27 16.96 9.48
N ASP A 219 12.07 17.03 10.07
CA ASP A 219 11.59 18.18 10.84
C ASP A 219 12.31 18.35 12.19
N ARG A 220 12.89 17.27 12.71
CA ARG A 220 13.67 17.26 13.97
C ARG A 220 15.16 17.58 13.80
N ARG A 221 15.63 17.85 12.58
CA ARG A 221 17.04 18.20 12.29
C ARG A 221 17.19 19.68 11.99
#